data_AF-A0A9D8TT43-F1
#
_entry.id   AF-A0A9D8TT43-F1
#
_cell.length_a   1.000
_cell.length_b   1.000
_cell.length_c   1.000
_cell.angle_alpha   90.00
_cell.angle_beta   90.00
_cell.angle_gamma   90.00
#
_symmetry.space_group_name_H-M   'P 1'
#
loop_
_entity.id
_entity.type
_entity.pdbx_description
1 polymer ?
#
loop_
_entity_poly.entity_id
_entity_poly.type
_entity_poly.pdbx_seq_one_letter_code
_entity_poly.pdbx_strand_id
1 'polypeptide(L)'
;MGDAKNQLIDQIFEMVSDTLVGKQIDKDKLQTVTEEIERVTGSKLNTYEDIQKMYADNAMKELRELQDAERKKRIEYLTQNCEISPTWEFENMDLSFSPEYRAIVEYCKKWCETFEIQEKGFKDQESGNVYTGGSLIWIYGDYGIGKSMLAGSIAHRIMRTYLVDFMFMQFDSINNRLQSLSGFDSSQEYQEFCQQLQTNRLLV
;
A
#
# COMPACT_ATOMS: atom_id res chain seq x y z
N MET A 1 16.45 47.73 -23.27
CA MET A 1 16.29 46.54 -22.40
C MET A 1 17.60 45.78 -22.14
N GLY A 2 18.62 45.85 -23.01
CA GLY A 2 19.93 45.22 -22.76
C GLY A 2 20.76 45.88 -21.65
N ASP A 3 20.76 47.22 -21.57
CA ASP A 3 21.57 47.95 -20.57
C ASP A 3 21.14 47.71 -19.11
N ALA A 4 19.83 47.68 -18.84
CA ALA A 4 19.31 47.44 -17.49
C ALA A 4 19.65 46.02 -16.98
N LYS A 5 19.72 45.04 -17.88
CA LYS A 5 20.05 43.65 -17.53
C LYS A 5 21.55 43.48 -17.25
N ASN A 6 22.40 44.19 -17.99
CA ASN A 6 23.85 44.20 -17.74
C ASN A 6 24.19 44.92 -16.42
N GLN A 7 23.52 46.04 -16.13
CA GLN A 7 23.69 46.75 -14.85
C GLN A 7 23.30 45.89 -13.64
N LEU A 8 22.22 45.12 -13.74
CA LEU A 8 21.80 44.16 -12.70
C LEU A 8 22.83 43.05 -12.47
N ILE A 9 23.42 42.52 -13.56
CA ILE A 9 24.44 41.48 -13.47
C ILE A 9 25.70 42.03 -12.77
N ASP A 10 26.12 43.25 -13.12
CA ASP A 10 27.29 43.89 -12.50
C ASP A 10 27.08 44.15 -11.01
N GLN A 11 25.88 44.60 -10.60
CA GLN A 11 25.52 44.81 -9.19
C GLN A 11 25.45 43.50 -8.39
N ILE A 12 24.97 42.42 -9.00
CA ILE A 12 24.95 41.08 -8.37
C ILE A 12 26.37 40.56 -8.19
N PHE A 13 27.24 40.73 -9.20
CA PHE A 13 28.65 40.33 -9.10
C PHE A 13 29.40 41.10 -8.02
N GLU A 14 29.14 42.40 -7.88
CA GLU A 14 29.75 43.23 -6.84
C GLU A 14 29.31 42.79 -5.43
N MET A 15 28.02 42.47 -5.23
CA MET A 15 27.51 41.94 -3.96
C MET A 15 28.06 40.55 -3.62
N VAL A 16 28.16 39.64 -4.60
CA VAL A 16 28.73 38.30 -4.37
C VAL A 16 30.23 38.42 -4.03
N SER A 17 30.95 39.31 -4.70
CA SER A 17 32.36 39.61 -4.40
C SER A 17 32.53 40.17 -2.99
N ASP A 18 31.71 41.14 -2.57
CA ASP A 18 31.77 41.71 -1.23
C ASP A 18 31.43 40.68 -0.13
N THR A 19 30.54 39.73 -0.43
CA THR A 19 30.18 38.62 0.47
C THR A 19 31.33 37.61 0.62
N LEU A 20 32.04 37.29 -0.47
CA LEU A 20 33.21 36.40 -0.47
C LEU A 20 34.43 37.01 0.24
N VAL A 21 34.50 38.35 0.34
CA VAL A 21 35.55 39.10 1.05
C VAL A 21 35.21 39.30 2.54
N GLY A 22 34.05 38.81 3.01
CA GLY A 22 33.68 38.79 4.43
C GLY A 22 33.08 40.10 4.97
N LYS A 23 32.62 41.00 4.09
CA LYS A 23 31.82 42.17 4.53
C LYS A 23 30.40 41.73 4.89
N GLN A 24 29.84 42.31 5.95
CA GLN A 24 28.43 42.11 6.30
C GLN A 24 27.54 42.61 5.16
N ILE A 25 26.64 41.74 4.69
CA ILE A 25 25.72 42.07 3.61
C ILE A 25 24.72 43.12 4.12
N ASP A 26 24.66 44.24 3.42
CA ASP A 26 23.76 45.34 3.70
C ASP A 26 22.31 44.95 3.32
N LYS A 27 21.46 44.73 4.32
CA LYS A 27 20.10 44.18 4.14
C LYS A 27 19.20 45.04 3.25
N ASP A 28 19.42 46.35 3.25
CA ASP A 28 18.64 47.30 2.45
C ASP A 28 18.98 47.19 0.95
N LYS A 29 20.24 46.87 0.62
CA LYS A 29 20.67 46.63 -0.77
C LYS A 29 20.11 45.32 -1.31
N LEU A 30 20.07 44.27 -0.48
CA LEU A 30 19.43 43.00 -0.84
C LEU A 30 17.94 43.18 -1.14
N GLN A 31 17.21 43.97 -0.34
CA GLN A 31 15.80 44.25 -0.59
C GLN A 31 15.60 45.00 -1.91
N THR A 32 16.43 46.02 -2.17
CA THR A 32 16.35 46.81 -3.42
C THR A 32 16.58 45.94 -4.66
N VAL A 33 17.57 45.04 -4.62
CA VAL A 33 17.85 44.11 -5.74
C VAL A 33 16.78 43.03 -5.86
N THR A 34 16.20 42.56 -4.75
CA THR A 34 15.09 41.59 -4.78
C THR A 34 13.87 42.21 -5.46
N GLU A 35 13.50 43.44 -5.10
CA GLU A 35 12.39 44.19 -5.72
C GLU A 35 12.64 44.47 -7.22
N GLU A 36 13.89 44.76 -7.60
CA GLU A 36 14.25 45.03 -8.99
C GLU A 36 14.26 43.74 -9.85
N ILE A 37 14.67 42.61 -9.27
CA ILE A 37 14.55 41.29 -9.91
C ILE A 37 13.09 40.90 -10.08
N GLU A 38 12.24 41.07 -9.07
CA GLU A 38 10.80 40.79 -9.15
C GLU A 38 10.12 41.64 -10.23
N ARG A 39 10.53 42.91 -10.37
CA ARG A 39 10.02 43.82 -11.40
C ARG A 39 10.46 43.43 -12.82
N VAL A 40 11.66 42.90 -13.00
CA VAL A 40 12.21 42.54 -14.33
C VAL A 40 11.79 41.13 -14.78
N THR A 41 11.63 40.20 -13.84
CA THR A 41 11.32 38.79 -14.16
C THR A 41 9.85 38.41 -13.97
N GLY A 42 9.04 39.27 -13.34
CA GLY A 42 7.61 39.05 -13.11
C GLY A 42 7.30 37.85 -12.19
N SER A 43 8.33 37.27 -11.58
CA SER A 43 8.27 36.07 -10.76
C SER A 43 8.82 36.43 -9.38
N LYS A 44 8.03 36.20 -8.33
CA LYS A 44 8.51 36.34 -6.95
C LYS A 44 9.71 35.42 -6.75
N LEU A 45 10.78 35.94 -6.16
CA LEU A 45 11.89 35.12 -5.73
C LEU A 45 11.39 34.25 -4.58
N ASN A 46 11.32 32.93 -4.79
CA ASN A 46 10.97 32.00 -3.74
C ASN A 46 11.97 32.17 -2.60
N THR A 47 11.47 32.51 -1.41
CA THR A 47 12.29 32.61 -0.21
C THR A 47 12.96 31.27 0.04
N TYR A 48 14.11 31.24 0.71
CA TYR A 48 14.75 29.98 1.09
C TYR A 48 13.79 29.01 1.81
N GLU A 49 12.87 29.55 2.61
CA GLU A 49 11.79 28.80 3.27
C GLU A 49 10.77 28.22 2.27
N ASP A 50 10.41 28.96 1.22
CA ASP A 50 9.50 28.50 0.17
C ASP A 50 10.13 27.34 -0.63
N ILE A 51 11.43 27.44 -0.91
CA ILE A 51 12.19 26.38 -1.58
C ILE A 51 12.24 25.12 -0.72
N GLN A 52 12.55 25.25 0.58
CA GLN A 52 12.54 24.11 1.50
C GLN A 52 11.17 23.42 1.59
N LYS A 53 10.10 24.20 1.64
CA LYS A 53 8.74 23.67 1.67
C LYS A 53 8.38 22.93 0.39
N MET A 54 8.73 23.49 -0.78
CA MET A 54 8.54 22.81 -2.06
C MET A 54 9.30 21.48 -2.14
N TYR A 55 10.55 21.43 -1.66
CA TYR A 55 11.30 20.16 -1.62
C TYR A 55 10.69 19.15 -0.65
N ALA A 56 10.22 19.59 0.52
CA ALA A 56 9.55 18.71 1.47
C ALA A 56 8.25 18.13 0.88
N ASP A 57 7.43 18.96 0.24
CA ASP A 57 6.18 18.54 -0.40
C ASP A 57 6.44 17.57 -1.56
N ASN A 58 7.45 17.84 -2.39
CA ASN A 58 7.85 16.95 -3.49
C ASN A 58 8.40 15.61 -2.95
N ALA A 59 9.25 15.63 -1.92
CA ALA A 59 9.77 14.42 -1.31
C ALA A 59 8.65 13.56 -0.69
N MET A 60 7.66 14.19 -0.04
CA MET A 60 6.48 13.46 0.47
C MET A 60 5.66 12.84 -0.66
N LYS A 61 5.53 13.54 -1.79
CA LYS A 61 4.83 13.01 -2.97
C LYS A 61 5.56 11.80 -3.55
N GLU A 62 6.87 11.91 -3.76
CA GLU A 62 7.70 10.81 -4.27
C GLU A 62 7.67 9.60 -3.32
N LEU A 63 7.72 9.83 -2.02
CA LEU A 63 7.63 8.76 -1.02
C LEU A 63 6.31 8.00 -1.14
N ARG A 64 5.19 8.70 -1.32
CA ARG A 64 3.88 8.06 -1.50
C ARG A 64 3.81 7.26 -2.80
N GLU A 65 4.30 7.83 -3.90
CA GLU A 65 4.34 7.14 -5.19
C GLU A 65 5.18 5.85 -5.12
N LEU A 66 6.31 5.90 -4.41
CA LEU A 66 7.18 4.73 -4.21
C LEU A 66 6.50 3.66 -3.36
N GLN A 67 5.86 4.06 -2.26
CA GLN A 67 5.09 3.14 -1.39
C GLN A 67 3.93 2.47 -2.15
N ASP A 68 3.19 3.23 -2.96
CA ASP A 68 2.09 2.71 -3.77
C ASP A 68 2.58 1.72 -4.83
N ALA A 69 3.71 2.03 -5.47
CA ALA A 69 4.33 1.15 -6.45
C ALA A 69 4.80 -0.17 -5.83
N GLU A 70 5.41 -0.13 -4.65
CA GLU A 70 5.85 -1.32 -3.91
C GLU A 70 4.66 -2.16 -3.45
N ARG A 71 3.62 -1.50 -2.92
CA ARG A 71 2.36 -2.15 -2.52
C ARG A 71 1.72 -2.88 -3.68
N LYS A 72 1.66 -2.25 -4.85
CA LYS A 72 1.09 -2.86 -6.07
C LYS A 72 1.87 -4.10 -6.50
N LYS A 73 3.20 -4.02 -6.53
CA LYS A 73 4.07 -5.17 -6.83
C LYS A 73 3.85 -6.32 -5.86
N ARG A 74 3.70 -6.02 -4.56
CA ARG A 74 3.42 -7.05 -3.56
C ARG A 74 2.08 -7.72 -3.80
N ILE A 75 1.02 -6.95 -4.07
CA ILE A 75 -0.31 -7.50 -4.39
C ILE A 75 -0.26 -8.39 -5.65
N GLU A 76 0.43 -7.93 -6.71
CA GLU A 76 0.59 -8.72 -7.94
C GLU A 76 1.31 -10.05 -7.66
N TYR A 77 2.40 -10.02 -6.90
CA TYR A 77 3.12 -11.23 -6.49
C TYR A 77 2.23 -12.20 -5.69
N LEU A 78 1.45 -11.68 -4.74
CA LEU A 78 0.55 -12.51 -3.92
C LEU A 78 -0.59 -13.11 -4.75
N THR A 79 -1.06 -12.41 -5.78
CA THR A 79 -2.15 -12.86 -6.63
C THR A 79 -1.70 -13.92 -7.66
N GLN A 80 -0.43 -13.88 -8.11
CA GLN A 80 0.09 -14.78 -9.15
C GLN A 80 0.01 -16.27 -8.81
N ASN A 81 0.08 -16.63 -7.53
CA ASN A 81 0.08 -18.03 -7.09
C ASN A 81 -1.31 -18.52 -6.61
N CYS A 82 -2.36 -17.72 -6.79
CA CYS A 82 -3.69 -18.02 -6.27
C CYS A 82 -4.70 -18.23 -7.40
N GLU A 83 -5.63 -19.18 -7.23
CA GLU A 83 -6.71 -19.46 -8.20
C GLU A 83 -7.87 -18.45 -8.09
N ILE A 84 -7.55 -17.17 -7.90
CA ILE A 84 -8.53 -16.12 -7.62
C ILE A 84 -8.76 -15.22 -8.84
N SER A 85 -10.03 -14.97 -9.18
CA SER A 85 -10.34 -14.00 -10.23
C SER A 85 -10.03 -12.57 -9.76
N PRO A 86 -9.42 -11.71 -10.61
CA PRO A 86 -9.24 -10.30 -10.32
C PRO A 86 -10.57 -9.53 -10.14
N THR A 87 -11.66 -10.05 -10.70
CA THR A 87 -12.97 -9.39 -10.68
C THR A 87 -13.79 -9.69 -9.42
N TRP A 88 -13.33 -10.62 -8.57
CA TRP A 88 -14.05 -11.01 -7.35
C TRP A 88 -13.80 -9.99 -6.24
N GLU A 89 -14.34 -8.79 -6.40
CA GLU A 89 -14.32 -7.73 -5.39
C GLU A 89 -15.72 -7.52 -4.81
N PHE A 90 -15.79 -7.04 -3.56
CA PHE A 90 -17.06 -6.75 -2.89
C PHE A 90 -17.91 -5.74 -3.67
N GLU A 91 -17.24 -4.82 -4.35
CA GLU A 91 -17.80 -3.77 -5.19
C GLU A 91 -18.53 -4.33 -6.42
N ASN A 92 -18.14 -5.51 -6.89
CA ASN A 92 -18.72 -6.16 -8.07
C ASN A 92 -19.88 -7.11 -7.72
N MET A 93 -20.24 -7.24 -6.45
CA MET A 93 -21.33 -8.13 -6.01
C MET A 93 -22.70 -7.54 -6.29
N ASP A 94 -23.64 -8.39 -6.71
CA ASP A 94 -25.04 -8.00 -6.85
C ASP A 94 -25.75 -7.98 -5.49
N LEU A 95 -25.79 -6.81 -4.87
CA LEU A 95 -26.49 -6.58 -3.60
C LEU A 95 -28.01 -6.46 -3.75
N SER A 96 -28.53 -6.46 -4.98
CA SER A 96 -29.98 -6.40 -5.25
C SER A 96 -30.64 -7.79 -5.23
N PHE A 97 -29.83 -8.86 -5.30
CA PHE A 97 -30.29 -10.24 -5.33
C PHE A 97 -31.19 -10.61 -4.15
N SER A 98 -30.74 -10.36 -2.92
CA SER A 98 -31.58 -10.54 -1.73
C SER A 98 -31.10 -9.70 -0.52
N PRO A 99 -32.02 -9.28 0.37
CA PRO A 99 -31.66 -8.61 1.62
C PRO A 99 -30.73 -9.45 2.50
N GLU A 100 -30.92 -10.76 2.54
CA GLU A 100 -30.12 -11.70 3.32
C GLU A 100 -28.69 -11.78 2.78
N TYR A 101 -28.53 -11.88 1.45
CA TYR A 101 -27.23 -11.90 0.81
C TYR A 101 -26.48 -10.59 1.08
N ARG A 102 -27.18 -9.46 0.97
CA ARG A 102 -26.61 -8.16 1.32
C ARG A 102 -26.12 -8.10 2.77
N ALA A 103 -26.90 -8.63 3.73
CA ALA A 103 -26.50 -8.66 5.14
C ALA A 103 -25.25 -9.52 5.35
N ILE A 104 -25.14 -10.66 4.65
CA ILE A 104 -23.95 -11.52 4.67
C ILE A 104 -22.72 -10.79 4.12
N VAL A 105 -22.86 -10.11 2.97
CA VAL A 105 -21.75 -9.34 2.38
C VAL A 105 -21.25 -8.26 3.33
N GLU A 106 -22.17 -7.52 3.97
CA GLU A 106 -21.80 -6.49 4.95
C GLU A 106 -21.15 -7.07 6.21
N TYR A 107 -21.61 -8.24 6.67
CA TYR A 107 -20.94 -8.97 7.74
C TYR A 107 -19.51 -9.35 7.35
N CYS A 108 -19.29 -9.90 6.15
CA CYS A 108 -17.96 -10.26 5.67
C CYS A 108 -17.02 -9.05 5.54
N LYS A 109 -17.52 -7.89 5.10
CA LYS A 109 -16.74 -6.65 5.08
C LYS A 109 -16.27 -6.25 6.47
N LYS A 110 -17.18 -6.22 7.46
CA LYS A 110 -16.85 -5.92 8.86
C LYS A 110 -15.89 -6.95 9.46
N TRP A 111 -16.08 -8.22 9.12
CA TRP A 111 -15.16 -9.27 9.56
C TRP A 111 -13.74 -9.00 9.06
N CYS A 112 -13.57 -8.61 7.78
CA CYS A 112 -12.27 -8.23 7.24
C CYS A 112 -11.61 -7.08 8.03
N GLU A 113 -12.39 -6.08 8.48
CA GLU A 113 -11.86 -4.95 9.28
C GLU A 113 -11.33 -5.37 10.66
N THR A 114 -11.84 -6.48 11.19
CA THR A 114 -11.45 -7.00 12.51
C THR A 114 -10.45 -8.14 12.46
N PHE A 115 -9.93 -8.46 11.28
CA PHE A 115 -9.04 -9.60 11.02
C PHE A 115 -7.83 -9.64 11.98
N GLU A 116 -7.09 -8.54 12.13
CA GLU A 116 -5.91 -8.49 13.02
C GLU A 116 -6.24 -8.74 14.50
N ILE A 117 -7.44 -8.38 14.94
CA ILE A 117 -7.86 -8.59 16.33
C ILE A 117 -8.14 -10.07 16.54
N GLN A 118 -8.74 -10.74 15.56
CA GLN A 118 -9.07 -12.16 15.62
C GLN A 118 -7.82 -13.04 15.53
N GLU A 119 -6.80 -12.59 14.79
CA GLU A 119 -5.48 -13.24 14.72
C GLU A 119 -4.69 -13.10 16.03
N LYS A 120 -4.99 -12.10 16.86
CA LYS A 120 -4.37 -11.95 18.18
C LYS A 120 -4.93 -13.02 19.11
N GLY A 121 -4.11 -14.06 19.30
CA GLY A 121 -4.33 -15.06 20.35
C GLY A 121 -4.49 -14.42 21.72
N PHE A 122 -5.18 -15.10 22.62
CA PHE A 122 -5.38 -14.62 23.99
C PHE A 122 -4.74 -15.58 24.97
N LYS A 123 -4.22 -15.02 26.06
CA LYS A 123 -3.72 -15.79 27.19
C LYS A 123 -4.80 -15.80 28.26
N ASP A 124 -5.25 -17.00 28.61
CA ASP A 124 -6.14 -17.17 29.75
C ASP A 124 -5.36 -16.89 31.04
N GLN A 125 -5.88 -15.96 31.85
CA GLN A 125 -5.25 -15.53 33.10
C GLN A 125 -5.40 -16.56 34.22
N GLU A 126 -6.43 -17.41 34.17
CA GLU A 126 -6.68 -18.43 35.19
C GLU A 126 -5.91 -19.72 34.93
N SER A 127 -5.97 -20.24 33.69
CA SER A 127 -5.25 -21.47 33.33
C SER A 127 -3.80 -21.25 32.90
N GLY A 128 -3.41 -20.00 32.58
CA GLY A 128 -2.09 -19.66 32.06
C GLY A 128 -1.83 -20.11 30.62
N ASN A 129 -2.80 -20.79 29.98
CA ASN A 129 -2.70 -21.29 28.62
C ASN A 129 -2.75 -20.15 27.60
N VAL A 130 -1.91 -20.25 26.57
CA VAL A 130 -1.89 -19.32 25.43
C VAL A 130 -2.64 -19.98 24.28
N TYR A 131 -3.75 -19.37 23.86
CA TYR A 131 -4.51 -19.80 22.70
C TYR A 131 -4.05 -19.00 21.49
N THR A 132 -3.74 -19.70 20.40
CA THR A 132 -3.49 -19.08 19.09
C THR A 132 -4.78 -18.46 18.58
N GLY A 133 -4.68 -17.22 18.09
CA GLY A 133 -5.80 -16.54 17.44
C GLY A 133 -6.08 -17.15 16.08
N GLY A 134 -7.24 -16.81 15.53
CA GLY A 134 -7.70 -17.30 14.25
C GLY A 134 -9.22 -17.28 14.18
N SER A 135 -9.75 -16.99 12.99
CA SER A 135 -11.19 -17.05 12.73
C SER A 135 -11.46 -17.79 11.44
N LEU A 136 -12.48 -18.64 11.46
CA LEU A 136 -12.93 -19.42 10.32
C LEU A 136 -14.30 -18.91 9.87
N ILE A 137 -14.41 -18.50 8.61
CA ILE A 137 -15.69 -18.29 7.95
C ILE A 137 -16.01 -19.52 7.11
N TRP A 138 -17.17 -20.13 7.37
CA TRP A 138 -17.73 -21.16 6.52
C TRP A 138 -18.87 -20.59 5.67
N ILE A 139 -18.69 -20.56 4.35
CA ILE A 139 -19.72 -20.14 3.39
C ILE A 139 -20.32 -21.37 2.71
N TYR A 140 -21.63 -21.59 2.88
CA TYR A 140 -22.37 -22.71 2.27
C TYR A 140 -23.70 -22.23 1.66
N GLY A 141 -24.29 -23.04 0.79
CA GLY A 141 -25.52 -22.71 0.06
C GLY A 141 -25.54 -23.31 -1.34
N ASP A 142 -26.58 -23.03 -2.12
CA ASP A 142 -26.78 -23.64 -3.44
C ASP A 142 -25.77 -23.18 -4.48
N TYR A 143 -25.70 -23.95 -5.57
CA TYR A 143 -24.84 -23.66 -6.71
C TYR A 143 -25.21 -22.31 -7.37
N GLY A 144 -24.21 -21.53 -7.76
CA GLY A 144 -24.43 -20.27 -8.48
C GLY A 144 -24.74 -19.03 -7.63
N ILE A 145 -24.89 -19.13 -6.30
CA ILE A 145 -25.21 -17.98 -5.42
C ILE A 145 -23.98 -17.05 -5.18
N GLY A 146 -22.81 -17.37 -5.75
CA GLY A 146 -21.62 -16.52 -5.61
C GLY A 146 -20.78 -16.77 -4.35
N LYS A 147 -20.83 -17.97 -3.77
CA LYS A 147 -20.02 -18.36 -2.59
C LYS A 147 -18.52 -18.16 -2.82
N SER A 148 -17.99 -18.67 -3.93
CA SER A 148 -16.57 -18.54 -4.30
C SER A 148 -16.19 -17.09 -4.60
N MET A 149 -17.10 -16.32 -5.19
CA MET A 149 -16.90 -14.89 -5.40
C MET A 149 -16.79 -14.15 -4.06
N LEU A 150 -17.67 -14.46 -3.10
CA LEU A 150 -17.63 -13.89 -1.75
C LEU A 150 -16.34 -14.25 -1.01
N ALA A 151 -15.94 -15.51 -1.04
CA ALA A 151 -14.68 -15.99 -0.47
C ALA A 151 -13.47 -15.26 -1.11
N GLY A 152 -13.47 -15.12 -2.44
CA GLY A 152 -12.43 -14.38 -3.16
C GLY A 152 -12.40 -12.90 -2.78
N SER A 153 -13.55 -12.26 -2.63
CA SER A 153 -13.60 -10.85 -2.22
C SER A 153 -13.10 -10.61 -0.80
N ILE A 154 -13.35 -11.54 0.12
CA ILE A 154 -12.75 -11.54 1.45
C ILE A 154 -11.22 -11.62 1.32
N ALA A 155 -10.70 -12.57 0.53
CA ALA A 155 -9.28 -12.73 0.30
C ALA A 155 -8.64 -11.46 -0.29
N HIS A 156 -9.24 -10.88 -1.34
CA HIS A 156 -8.77 -9.63 -1.94
C HIS A 156 -8.76 -8.48 -0.94
N ARG A 157 -9.81 -8.33 -0.13
CA ARG A 157 -9.89 -7.25 0.88
C ARG A 157 -8.81 -7.39 1.94
N ILE A 158 -8.59 -8.59 2.45
CA ILE A 158 -7.59 -8.85 3.50
C ILE A 158 -6.19 -8.71 2.92
N MET A 159 -5.91 -9.29 1.75
CA MET A 159 -4.62 -9.14 1.06
C MET A 159 -4.30 -7.66 0.83
N ARG A 160 -5.24 -6.88 0.28
CA ARG A 160 -4.97 -5.47 -0.04
C ARG A 160 -4.80 -4.63 1.20
N THR A 161 -5.57 -4.89 2.25
CA THR A 161 -5.52 -4.10 3.50
C THR A 161 -4.29 -4.41 4.33
N TYR A 162 -4.00 -5.69 4.54
CA TYR A 162 -2.97 -6.16 5.50
C TYR A 162 -1.71 -6.73 4.85
N LEU A 163 -1.67 -6.84 3.51
CA LEU A 163 -0.54 -7.40 2.74
C LEU A 163 -0.07 -8.76 3.25
N VAL A 164 -1.01 -9.58 3.71
CA VAL A 164 -0.73 -10.92 4.21
C VAL A 164 -0.64 -11.93 3.07
N ASP A 165 0.22 -12.92 3.27
CA ASP A 165 0.31 -14.08 2.39
C ASP A 165 -0.99 -14.89 2.50
N PHE A 166 -1.57 -15.22 1.34
CA PHE A 166 -2.80 -15.99 1.27
C PHE A 166 -2.68 -17.07 0.21
N MET A 167 -3.52 -18.10 0.36
CA MET A 167 -3.64 -19.21 -0.56
C MET A 167 -5.11 -19.43 -0.84
N PHE A 168 -5.52 -19.23 -2.09
CA PHE A 168 -6.87 -19.50 -2.56
C PHE A 168 -6.83 -20.73 -3.48
N MET A 169 -7.43 -21.84 -3.03
CA MET A 169 -7.38 -23.10 -3.78
C MET A 169 -8.71 -23.86 -3.73
N GLN A 170 -9.09 -24.45 -4.86
CA GLN A 170 -10.17 -25.43 -4.85
C GLN A 170 -9.73 -26.70 -4.12
N PHE A 171 -10.63 -27.27 -3.28
CA PHE A 171 -10.34 -28.51 -2.56
C PHE A 171 -9.88 -29.65 -3.48
N ASP A 172 -10.47 -29.75 -4.67
CA ASP A 172 -10.07 -30.74 -5.67
C ASP A 172 -8.63 -30.51 -6.16
N SER A 173 -8.21 -29.26 -6.36
CA SER A 173 -6.81 -28.90 -6.67
C SER A 173 -5.86 -29.36 -5.56
N ILE A 174 -6.23 -29.15 -4.29
CA ILE A 174 -5.44 -29.59 -3.13
C ILE A 174 -5.28 -31.10 -3.13
N ASN A 175 -6.40 -31.82 -3.25
CA ASN A 175 -6.42 -33.27 -3.22
C ASN A 175 -5.62 -33.88 -4.39
N ASN A 176 -5.81 -33.37 -5.61
CA ASN A 176 -5.05 -33.81 -6.78
C ASN A 176 -3.55 -33.57 -6.61
N ARG A 177 -3.17 -32.42 -6.05
CA ARG A 177 -1.78 -32.10 -5.79
C ARG A 177 -1.17 -33.01 -4.72
N LEU A 178 -1.87 -33.26 -3.62
CA LEU A 178 -1.45 -34.20 -2.59
C LEU A 178 -1.27 -35.62 -3.16
N GLN A 179 -2.22 -36.09 -3.97
CA GLN A 179 -2.12 -37.40 -4.61
C GLN A 179 -0.92 -37.48 -5.55
N SER A 180 -0.70 -36.46 -6.39
CA SER A 180 0.45 -36.42 -7.30
C SER A 180 1.80 -36.44 -6.57
N LEU A 181 1.90 -35.73 -5.44
CA LEU A 181 3.12 -35.60 -4.64
C LEU A 181 3.36 -36.78 -3.70
N SER A 182 2.35 -37.62 -3.46
CA SER A 182 2.47 -38.81 -2.61
C SER A 182 3.18 -39.99 -3.26
N GLY A 183 3.46 -39.91 -4.58
CA GLY A 183 4.12 -40.98 -5.33
C GLY A 183 5.65 -40.99 -5.16
N PHE A 184 6.14 -41.84 -4.26
CA PHE A 184 7.49 -42.43 -4.07
C PHE A 184 8.80 -41.62 -4.25
N ASP A 185 8.88 -40.50 -5.00
CA ASP A 185 10.12 -39.71 -5.23
C ASP A 185 10.05 -38.24 -4.74
N SER A 186 8.87 -37.74 -4.36
CA SER A 186 8.63 -36.32 -4.02
C SER A 186 8.36 -36.06 -2.53
N SER A 187 9.03 -36.80 -1.63
CA SER A 187 8.79 -36.68 -0.17
C SER A 187 9.07 -35.28 0.37
N GLN A 188 10.07 -34.58 -0.18
CA GLN A 188 10.39 -33.20 0.19
C GLN A 188 9.33 -32.21 -0.32
N GLU A 189 8.95 -32.27 -1.59
CA GLU A 189 7.92 -31.38 -2.17
C GLU A 189 6.56 -31.57 -1.50
N TYR A 190 6.23 -32.82 -1.13
CA TYR A 190 5.04 -33.12 -0.33
C TYR A 190 5.09 -32.42 1.03
N GLN A 191 6.22 -32.52 1.75
CA GLN A 191 6.39 -31.86 3.04
C GLN A 191 6.34 -30.34 2.91
N GLU A 192 6.96 -29.77 1.88
CA GLU A 192 6.92 -28.33 1.61
C GLU A 192 5.49 -27.85 1.33
N PHE A 193 4.71 -28.60 0.54
CA PHE A 193 3.31 -28.26 0.27
C PHE A 193 2.43 -28.38 1.53
N CYS A 194 2.60 -29.44 2.33
CA CYS A 194 1.91 -29.57 3.61
C CYS A 194 2.29 -28.45 4.58
N GLN A 195 3.57 -28.05 4.61
CA GLN A 195 4.02 -26.94 5.44
C GLN A 195 3.39 -25.63 4.98
N GLN A 196 3.33 -25.36 3.67
CA GLN A 196 2.64 -24.19 3.12
C GLN A 196 1.17 -24.15 3.55
N LEU A 197 0.45 -25.27 3.47
CA LEU A 197 -0.95 -25.34 3.92
C LEU A 197 -1.12 -24.99 5.41
N GLN A 198 -0.13 -25.30 6.25
CA GLN A 198 -0.16 -25.06 7.69
C GLN A 198 0.33 -23.67 8.10
N THR A 199 1.25 -23.08 7.35
CA THR A 199 1.89 -21.79 7.71
C THR A 199 1.26 -20.58 7.04
N ASN A 200 0.39 -20.78 6.05
CA ASN A 200 -0.33 -19.68 5.42
C ASN A 200 -1.20 -18.94 6.43
N ARG A 201 -1.12 -17.61 6.39
CA ARG A 201 -1.91 -16.73 7.28
C ARG A 201 -3.38 -16.65 6.88
N LEU A 202 -3.69 -16.93 5.61
CA LEU A 202 -5.06 -17.00 5.13
C LEU A 202 -5.19 -18.13 4.10
N LEU A 203 -5.99 -19.14 4.41
CA LEU A 203 -6.36 -20.22 3.51
C LEU A 203 -7.85 -20.06 3.16
N VAL A 204 -8.16 -20.03 1.86
CA VAL A 204 -9.52 -19.84 1.33
C VAL A 204 -9.86 -20.93 0.32
#